data_AF-A0A524FY11-F1
#
_entry.id   AF-A0A524FY11-F1
#
_cell.length_a   1.000
_cell.length_b   1.000
_cell.length_c   1.000
_cell.angle_alpha   90.00
_cell.angle_beta   90.00
_cell.angle_gamma   90.00
#
_symmetry.space_group_name_H-M   'P 1'
#
loop_
_entity.id
_entity.type
_entity.pdbx_description
1 polymer ?
#
loop_
_entity_poly.entity_id
_entity_poly.type
_entity_poly.pdbx_seq_one_letter_code
_entity_poly.pdbx_strand_id
1 'polypeptide(L)'
;MHLVLTYFHNVKGPEILISYPDAKLEEDIIEKLIRFFDLEVNETFFEIILINKKKRIINLYFEITSEWARGKKELAMLSLIMKDKYESRLIYSFLVDAVHKIISYDGIFKAFYKNNDFHSSIEIDLAYEVIKKILFDCLNSLIGRLNSTV
;
A
#
# COMPACT_ATOMS: atom_id res chain seq x y z
N MET A 1 -7.80 7.56 8.99
CA MET A 1 -7.10 7.41 7.69
C MET A 1 -6.63 5.97 7.63
N HIS A 2 -6.54 5.37 6.44
CA HIS A 2 -5.97 4.03 6.28
C HIS A 2 -4.89 4.06 5.22
N LEU A 3 -3.77 3.41 5.50
CA LEU A 3 -2.70 3.15 4.55
C LEU A 3 -2.75 1.66 4.20
N VAL A 4 -2.93 1.35 2.92
CA VAL A 4 -3.20 0.01 2.43
C VAL A 4 -2.14 -0.36 1.40
N LEU A 5 -1.54 -1.53 1.56
CA LEU A 5 -0.60 -2.07 0.60
C LEU A 5 -1.27 -3.23 -0.14
N THR A 6 -1.46 -3.03 -1.44
CA THR A 6 -1.96 -4.03 -2.39
C THR A 6 -0.79 -4.53 -3.22
N TYR A 7 -0.80 -5.81 -3.58
CA TYR A 7 0.22 -6.44 -4.42
C TYR A 7 -0.43 -7.39 -5.43
N PHE A 8 0.30 -7.71 -6.49
CA PHE A 8 -0.15 -8.70 -7.46
C PHE A 8 0.26 -10.11 -7.03
N HIS A 9 -0.71 -10.94 -6.66
CA HIS A 9 -0.47 -12.37 -6.40
C HIS A 9 -0.56 -13.18 -7.69
N ASN A 10 0.50 -13.91 -8.03
CA ASN A 10 0.66 -14.61 -9.32
C ASN A 10 -0.47 -15.57 -9.71
N VAL A 11 -1.24 -16.10 -8.75
CA VAL A 11 -2.36 -17.03 -9.00
C VAL A 11 -3.73 -16.37 -8.81
N LYS A 12 -3.82 -15.37 -7.93
CA LYS A 12 -5.12 -14.81 -7.47
C LYS A 12 -5.42 -13.45 -8.10
N GLY A 13 -4.41 -12.80 -8.69
CA GLY A 13 -4.48 -11.41 -9.12
C GLY A 13 -4.19 -10.45 -7.96
N PRO A 14 -4.64 -9.19 -8.04
CA PRO A 14 -4.39 -8.20 -6.99
C PRO A 14 -5.03 -8.57 -5.65
N GLU A 15 -4.25 -8.46 -4.58
CA GLU A 15 -4.68 -8.77 -3.22
C GLU A 15 -4.17 -7.69 -2.25
N ILE A 16 -4.97 -7.37 -1.23
CA ILE A 16 -4.50 -6.53 -0.13
C ILE A 16 -3.57 -7.37 0.74
N LEU A 17 -2.30 -7.00 0.81
CA LEU A 17 -1.34 -7.64 1.73
C LEU A 17 -1.64 -7.22 3.17
N ILE A 18 -1.78 -5.91 3.38
CA ILE A 18 -1.95 -5.34 4.71
C ILE A 18 -2.64 -3.97 4.65
N SER A 19 -3.42 -3.67 5.68
CA SER A 19 -3.97 -2.34 5.92
C SER A 19 -3.61 -1.86 7.33
N TYR A 20 -3.27 -0.59 7.46
CA TYR A 20 -3.06 0.06 8.75
C TYR A 20 -3.93 1.33 8.89
N PRO A 21 -4.63 1.55 10.01
CA PRO A 21 -4.80 0.65 11.15
C PRO A 21 -5.47 -0.67 10.74
N ASP A 22 -5.29 -1.70 11.58
CA ASP A 22 -5.89 -3.03 11.43
C ASP A 22 -7.39 -2.99 11.79
N ALA A 23 -8.13 -2.15 11.06
CA ALA A 23 -9.56 -2.01 11.17
C ALA A 23 -10.18 -2.51 9.86
N LYS A 24 -11.31 -3.21 9.95
CA LYS A 24 -12.01 -3.73 8.76
C LYS A 24 -12.36 -2.58 7.82
N LEU A 25 -11.79 -2.62 6.61
CA LEU A 25 -12.17 -1.74 5.51
C LEU A 25 -13.57 -2.13 5.01
N GLU A 26 -14.32 -1.15 4.51
CA GLU A 26 -15.60 -1.42 3.86
C GLU A 26 -15.39 -2.27 2.60
N GLU A 27 -16.26 -3.25 2.37
CA GLU A 27 -16.10 -4.24 1.29
C GLU A 27 -16.05 -3.57 -0.10
N ASP A 28 -16.86 -2.55 -0.34
CA ASP A 28 -16.83 -1.80 -1.59
C ASP A 28 -15.54 -0.98 -1.80
N ILE A 29 -14.86 -0.61 -0.72
CA ILE A 29 -13.54 0.05 -0.78
C ILE A 29 -12.48 -0.98 -1.14
N ILE A 30 -12.54 -2.18 -0.56
CA ILE A 30 -11.65 -3.30 -0.90
C ILE A 30 -11.79 -3.66 -2.39
N GLU A 31 -13.01 -3.86 -2.86
CA GLU A 31 -13.28 -4.15 -4.27
C GLU A 31 -12.76 -3.07 -5.20
N LYS A 32 -12.91 -1.80 -4.81
CA LYS A 32 -12.36 -0.67 -5.57
C LYS A 32 -10.84 -0.69 -5.62
N LEU A 33 -10.16 -0.93 -4.50
CA LEU A 33 -8.69 -0.99 -4.45
C LEU A 33 -8.13 -2.10 -5.36
N ILE A 34 -8.76 -3.28 -5.35
CA ILE A 34 -8.39 -4.39 -6.22
C ILE A 34 -8.59 -3.99 -7.69
N ARG A 35 -9.75 -3.42 -8.04
CA ARG A 35 -10.01 -2.94 -9.41
C ARG A 35 -9.07 -1.83 -9.85
N PHE A 36 -8.68 -0.94 -8.93
CA PHE A 36 -7.76 0.14 -9.25
C PHE A 36 -6.41 -0.40 -9.63
N PHE A 37 -5.94 -1.46 -8.97
CA PHE A 37 -4.70 -2.16 -9.28
C PHE A 37 -4.65 -2.65 -10.74
N ASP A 38 -5.79 -3.08 -11.28
CA ASP A 38 -5.92 -3.58 -12.66
C ASP A 38 -6.17 -2.47 -13.69
N LEU A 39 -6.34 -1.20 -13.26
CA LEU A 39 -6.51 -0.12 -14.22
C LEU A 39 -5.21 0.09 -14.99
N GLU A 40 -5.29 0.10 -16.32
CA GLU A 40 -4.23 0.60 -17.20
C GLU A 40 -4.10 2.12 -17.06
N VAL A 41 -3.62 2.56 -15.89
CA VAL A 41 -3.25 3.95 -15.67
C VAL A 41 -1.80 4.08 -16.13
N ASN A 42 -1.55 4.85 -17.19
CA ASN A 42 -0.20 5.19 -17.65
C ASN A 42 0.58 6.09 -16.65
N GLU A 43 0.04 6.30 -15.46
CA GLU A 43 0.61 7.12 -14.39
C GLU A 43 0.81 6.27 -13.13
N THR A 44 1.97 6.44 -12.49
CA THR A 44 2.27 5.75 -11.23
C THR A 44 1.50 6.33 -10.05
N PHE A 45 0.95 7.55 -10.17
CA PHE A 45 0.23 8.23 -9.11
C PHE A 45 -1.12 8.74 -9.60
N PHE A 46 -2.18 8.43 -8.87
CA PHE A 46 -3.53 8.90 -9.21
C PHE A 46 -4.42 8.97 -7.97
N GLU A 47 -5.47 9.78 -8.04
CA GLU A 47 -6.45 9.91 -6.97
C GLU A 47 -7.87 9.70 -7.45
N ILE A 48 -8.70 9.15 -6.57
CA ILE A 48 -10.11 8.88 -6.82
C ILE A 48 -10.93 9.45 -5.67
N ILE A 49 -11.89 10.30 -6.01
CA ILE A 49 -12.79 10.93 -5.06
C ILE A 49 -14.11 10.17 -5.05
N LEU A 50 -14.46 9.60 -3.90
CA LEU A 50 -15.72 8.92 -3.66
C LEU A 50 -16.71 9.92 -3.04
N ILE A 51 -17.37 10.70 -3.90
CA ILE A 51 -18.27 11.81 -3.51
C ILE A 51 -19.30 11.36 -2.46
N ASN A 52 -20.03 10.26 -2.74
CA ASN A 52 -21.08 9.75 -1.85
C ASN A 52 -20.56 9.31 -0.48
N LYS A 53 -19.27 8.94 -0.39
CA LYS A 53 -18.62 8.51 0.85
C LYS A 53 -17.83 9.61 1.54
N LYS A 54 -17.68 10.79 0.91
CA LYS A 54 -16.81 11.89 1.37
C LYS A 54 -15.38 11.41 1.66
N LYS A 55 -14.88 10.49 0.82
CA LYS A 55 -13.56 9.87 0.93
C LYS A 55 -12.75 10.14 -0.33
N ARG A 56 -11.44 10.29 -0.13
CA ARG A 56 -10.46 10.27 -1.21
C ARG A 56 -9.53 9.07 -1.02
N ILE A 57 -9.21 8.41 -2.12
CA ILE A 57 -8.23 7.34 -2.21
C ILE A 57 -7.11 7.84 -3.12
N ILE A 58 -5.89 7.82 -2.64
CA ILE A 58 -4.71 8.28 -3.37
C ILE A 58 -3.77 7.11 -3.47
N ASN A 59 -3.38 6.77 -4.70
CA ASN A 59 -2.66 5.55 -5.00
C ASN A 59 -1.28 5.90 -5.56
N LEU A 60 -0.28 5.10 -5.20
CA LEU A 60 1.06 5.13 -5.76
C LEU A 60 1.49 3.71 -6.13
N TYR A 61 1.62 3.44 -7.42
CA TYR A 61 2.23 2.22 -7.94
C TYR A 61 3.75 2.25 -7.82
N PHE A 62 4.31 1.09 -7.53
CA PHE A 62 5.74 0.88 -7.49
C PHE A 62 6.08 -0.58 -7.74
N GLU A 63 7.34 -0.82 -8.07
CA GLU A 63 7.90 -2.15 -8.27
C GLU A 63 8.90 -2.46 -7.15
N ILE A 64 8.96 -3.72 -6.75
CA ILE A 64 9.97 -4.22 -5.81
C ILE A 64 10.83 -5.24 -6.54
N THR A 65 12.16 -5.08 -6.47
CA THR A 65 13.06 -6.12 -6.99
C THR A 65 12.91 -7.40 -6.16
N SER A 66 12.67 -8.52 -6.81
CA SER A 66 12.38 -9.80 -6.16
C SER A 66 13.07 -10.93 -6.89
N GLU A 67 13.82 -11.74 -6.16
CA GLU A 67 14.45 -12.93 -6.72
C GLU A 67 13.46 -14.09 -6.91
N TRP A 68 12.29 -14.01 -6.27
CA TRP A 68 11.26 -15.05 -6.32
C TRP A 68 10.25 -14.81 -7.45
N ALA A 69 10.14 -13.57 -7.94
CA ALA A 69 9.32 -13.23 -9.10
C ALA A 69 9.96 -13.70 -10.42
N ARG A 70 9.15 -14.29 -11.32
CA ARG A 70 9.60 -14.70 -12.67
C ARG A 70 10.22 -13.55 -13.48
N GLY A 71 9.67 -12.34 -13.34
CA GLY A 71 10.17 -11.12 -13.99
C GLY A 71 11.18 -10.32 -13.17
N LYS A 72 11.69 -10.89 -12.07
CA LYS A 72 12.52 -10.24 -11.06
C LYS A 72 11.92 -9.02 -10.36
N LYS A 73 10.60 -8.84 -10.49
CA LYS A 73 9.86 -7.70 -9.97
C LYS A 73 8.51 -8.13 -9.43
N GLU A 74 8.15 -7.65 -8.24
CA GLU A 74 6.78 -7.66 -7.73
C GLU A 74 6.12 -6.32 -8.05
N LEU A 75 4.83 -6.36 -8.36
CA LEU A 75 4.01 -5.16 -8.54
C LEU A 75 3.26 -4.86 -7.25
N ALA A 76 3.30 -3.60 -6.82
CA ALA A 76 2.65 -3.13 -5.61
C ALA A 76 2.00 -1.76 -5.80
N MET A 77 1.00 -1.49 -4.97
CA MET A 77 0.32 -0.20 -4.90
C MET A 77 0.11 0.17 -3.43
N LEU A 78 0.58 1.37 -3.06
CA LEU A 78 0.35 1.96 -1.76
C LEU A 78 -0.81 2.96 -1.87
N SER A 79 -1.86 2.73 -1.10
CA SER A 79 -3.09 3.54 -1.15
C SER A 79 -3.35 4.21 0.19
N LEU A 80 -3.55 5.54 0.18
CA LEU A 80 -4.01 6.29 1.33
C LEU A 80 -5.49 6.64 1.20
N ILE A 81 -6.28 6.18 2.17
CA ILE A 81 -7.71 6.42 2.29
C ILE A 81 -7.94 7.47 3.38
N MET A 82 -8.55 8.59 3.00
CA MET A 82 -8.76 9.72 3.89
C MET A 82 -10.05 10.49 3.61
N LYS A 83 -10.36 11.44 4.50
CA LYS A 83 -11.42 12.43 4.25
C LYS A 83 -10.92 13.45 3.23
N ASP A 84 -11.85 13.97 2.44
CA ASP A 84 -11.58 14.91 1.35
C ASP A 84 -11.28 16.34 1.86
N LYS A 85 -10.07 16.56 2.39
CA LYS A 85 -9.68 17.84 3.00
C LYS A 85 -8.21 18.26 2.82
N TYR A 86 -7.35 17.43 2.22
CA TYR A 86 -5.89 17.64 2.25
C TYR A 86 -5.29 17.81 0.86
N GLU A 87 -4.24 18.63 0.73
CA GLU A 87 -3.56 18.87 -0.56
C GLU A 87 -2.86 17.60 -1.10
N SER A 88 -3.09 17.28 -2.38
CA SER A 88 -2.55 16.06 -3.01
C SER A 88 -1.02 16.04 -3.10
N ARG A 89 -0.37 17.20 -3.22
CA ARG A 89 1.11 17.30 -3.26
C ARG A 89 1.78 16.82 -1.96
N LEU A 90 1.24 17.21 -0.80
CA LEU A 90 1.74 16.77 0.50
C LEU A 90 1.58 15.25 0.65
N ILE A 91 0.45 14.72 0.18
CA ILE A 91 0.21 13.27 0.23
C ILE A 91 1.11 12.50 -0.73
N TYR A 92 1.36 13.03 -1.93
CA TYR A 92 2.29 12.44 -2.87
C TYR A 92 3.69 12.29 -2.25
N SER A 93 4.24 13.37 -1.68
CA SER A 93 5.55 13.30 -1.00
C SER A 93 5.57 12.27 0.12
N PHE A 94 4.47 12.20 0.91
CA PHE A 94 4.33 11.21 1.95
C PHE A 94 4.33 9.76 1.42
N LEU A 95 3.59 9.49 0.34
CA LEU A 95 3.53 8.15 -0.25
C LEU A 95 4.88 7.74 -0.85
N VAL A 96 5.57 8.66 -1.52
CA VAL A 96 6.93 8.43 -2.04
C VAL A 96 7.88 8.08 -0.91
N ASP A 97 7.90 8.85 0.18
CA ASP A 97 8.74 8.57 1.35
C ASP A 97 8.42 7.20 1.97
N ALA A 98 7.14 6.84 2.08
CA ALA A 98 6.71 5.56 2.60
C ALA A 98 7.14 4.39 1.70
N VAL A 99 6.97 4.52 0.38
CA VAL A 99 7.43 3.53 -0.59
C VAL A 99 8.95 3.39 -0.54
N HIS A 100 9.70 4.49 -0.49
CA HIS A 100 11.16 4.46 -0.35
C HIS A 100 11.60 3.66 0.88
N LYS A 101 10.94 3.84 2.03
CA LYS A 101 11.23 3.05 3.23
C LYS A 101 10.96 1.56 3.03
N ILE A 102 9.84 1.20 2.39
CA ILE A 102 9.50 -0.19 2.07
C ILE A 102 10.58 -0.80 1.19
N ILE A 103 10.88 -0.21 0.03
CA ILE A 103 11.81 -0.79 -0.95
C ILE A 103 13.28 -0.76 -0.50
N SER A 104 13.63 0.07 0.48
CA SER A 104 14.99 0.13 1.03
C SER A 104 15.33 -1.03 1.96
N TYR A 105 14.34 -1.81 2.40
CA TYR A 105 14.58 -2.98 3.24
C TYR A 105 14.95 -4.18 2.39
N ASP A 106 16.10 -4.79 2.68
CA ASP A 106 16.57 -5.96 1.95
C ASP A 106 15.65 -7.16 2.20
N GLY A 107 15.32 -7.88 1.13
CA GLY A 107 14.40 -9.01 1.19
C GLY A 107 12.93 -8.65 1.48
N ILE A 108 12.52 -7.38 1.38
CA ILE A 108 11.13 -6.96 1.67
C ILE A 108 10.08 -7.68 0.80
N PHE A 109 10.46 -8.08 -0.42
CA PHE A 109 9.59 -8.82 -1.34
C PHE A 109 9.08 -10.13 -0.74
N LYS A 110 9.80 -10.73 0.22
CA LYS A 110 9.40 -11.98 0.89
C LYS A 110 8.07 -11.83 1.62
N ALA A 111 7.73 -10.63 2.10
CA ALA A 111 6.44 -10.36 2.74
C ALA A 111 5.24 -10.69 1.82
N PHE A 112 5.41 -10.61 0.50
CA PHE A 112 4.34 -10.81 -0.47
C PHE A 112 3.99 -12.30 -0.65
N TYR A 113 4.73 -13.17 0.01
CA TYR A 113 4.52 -14.62 0.02
C TYR A 113 3.87 -15.08 1.33
N LYS A 114 3.50 -14.16 2.24
CA LYS A 114 2.87 -14.45 3.53
C LYS A 114 1.59 -15.28 3.41
N ASN A 115 0.83 -15.09 2.33
CA ASN A 115 -0.42 -15.79 2.06
C ASN A 115 -0.27 -16.95 1.05
N ASN A 116 0.96 -17.38 0.78
CA ASN A 116 1.24 -18.44 -0.18
C ASN A 116 1.48 -19.76 0.55
N ASP A 117 0.77 -20.81 0.12
CA ASP A 117 0.84 -22.14 0.76
C ASP A 117 2.22 -22.81 0.63
N PHE A 118 3.08 -22.32 -0.26
CA PHE A 118 4.34 -22.96 -0.64
C PHE A 118 5.58 -22.41 0.07
N HIS A 119 5.47 -21.27 0.76
CA HIS A 119 6.61 -20.60 1.38
C HIS A 119 6.27 -20.25 2.82
N SER A 120 6.77 -21.03 3.78
CA SER A 120 6.75 -20.67 5.19
C SER A 120 8.20 -20.54 5.69
N SER A 121 8.56 -19.34 6.13
CA SER A 121 9.88 -19.08 6.70
C SER A 121 9.81 -17.88 7.64
N ILE A 122 10.71 -17.86 8.63
CA ILE A 122 10.90 -16.73 9.54
C ILE A 122 11.16 -15.42 8.78
N GLU A 123 11.79 -15.48 7.61
CA GLU A 123 12.11 -14.31 6.80
C GLU A 123 10.88 -13.61 6.22
N ILE A 124 9.85 -14.40 5.86
CA ILE A 124 8.57 -13.87 5.37
C ILE A 124 7.85 -13.12 6.50
N ASP A 125 7.82 -13.72 7.69
CA ASP A 125 7.20 -13.10 8.87
C ASP A 125 7.92 -11.81 9.28
N LEU A 126 9.26 -11.83 9.28
CA LEU A 126 10.07 -10.66 9.57
C LEU A 126 9.83 -9.54 8.54
N ALA A 127 9.83 -9.85 7.24
CA ALA A 127 9.55 -8.87 6.21
C ALA A 127 8.13 -8.29 6.34
N TYR A 128 7.13 -9.13 6.64
CA TYR A 128 5.75 -8.69 6.85
C TYR A 128 5.62 -7.73 8.05
N GLU A 129 6.23 -8.07 9.19
CA GLU A 129 6.23 -7.21 10.38
C GLU A 129 7.00 -5.90 10.14
N VAL A 130 8.05 -5.92 9.32
CA VAL A 130 8.75 -4.69 8.90
C VAL A 130 7.82 -3.79 8.08
N ILE A 131 7.09 -4.31 7.10
CA ILE A 131 6.08 -3.52 6.36
C ILE A 131 5.08 -2.93 7.34
N LYS A 132 4.50 -3.76 8.22
CA LYS A 132 3.52 -3.31 9.21
C LYS A 132 4.02 -2.15 10.06
N LYS A 133 5.26 -2.25 10.55
CA LYS A 133 5.92 -1.18 11.30
C LYS A 133 6.11 0.08 10.46
N ILE A 134 6.58 -0.04 9.22
CA ILE A 134 6.75 1.11 8.32
C ILE A 134 5.42 1.82 8.08
N LEU A 135 4.33 1.09 7.83
CA LEU A 135 3.00 1.66 7.62
C LEU A 135 2.50 2.38 8.88
N PHE A 136 2.71 1.78 10.06
CA PHE A 136 2.41 2.39 11.35
C PHE A 136 3.15 3.71 11.55
N ASP A 137 4.48 3.70 11.44
CA ASP A 137 5.34 4.86 11.67
C ASP A 137 5.01 5.99 10.70
N CYS A 138 4.81 5.65 9.41
CA CYS A 138 4.49 6.63 8.37
C CYS A 138 3.11 7.24 8.60
N LEU A 139 2.06 6.44 8.82
CA LEU A 139 0.71 6.98 8.97
C LEU A 139 0.60 7.86 10.22
N ASN A 140 1.21 7.45 11.33
CA ASN A 140 1.21 8.27 12.56
C ASN A 140 2.00 9.57 12.38
N SER A 141 3.13 9.54 11.67
CA SER A 141 3.88 10.75 11.33
C SER A 141 3.04 11.73 10.48
N LEU A 142 2.32 11.22 9.48
CA LEU A 142 1.42 12.03 8.67
C LEU A 142 0.29 12.64 9.51
N ILE A 143 -0.37 11.84 10.33
CA ILE A 143 -1.45 12.32 11.21
C ILE A 143 -0.93 13.44 12.14
N GLY A 144 0.26 13.26 12.72
CA GLY A 144 0.91 14.29 13.54
C GLY A 144 1.13 15.60 12.78
N ARG A 145 1.66 15.54 11.56
CA ARG A 145 1.90 16.72 10.70
C ARG A 145 0.60 17.42 10.27
N LEU A 146 -0.45 16.65 10.00
CA LEU A 146 -1.75 17.21 9.61
C LEU A 146 -2.43 17.92 10.79
N ASN A 147 -2.29 17.37 12.00
CA ASN A 147 -2.84 18.00 13.21
C ASN A 147 -2.07 19.23 13.67
N SER A 148 -0.79 19.38 13.33
CA SER A 148 0.00 20.59 13.64
C SER A 148 -0.24 21.76 12.68
N THR A 149 -0.92 21.51 11.56
CA THR A 149 -1.17 22.52 10.50
C THR A 149 -2.58 23.14 10.60
N VAL A 150 -3.41 22.65 11.52
CA VAL A 150 -4.77 23.15 11.83
C VAL A 150 -4.74 23.89 13.15
#